data_AF-A0A949N8C0-F1
#
_entry.id   AF-A0A949N8C0-F1
#
_cell.length_a   1.000
_cell.length_b   1.000
_cell.length_c   1.000
_cell.angle_alpha   90.00
_cell.angle_beta   90.00
_cell.angle_gamma   90.00
#
_symmetry.space_group_name_H-M   'P 1'
#
loop_
_entity.id
_entity.type
_entity.pdbx_description
1 polymer ?
#
loop_
_entity_poly.entity_id
_entity_poly.type
_entity_poly.pdbx_seq_one_letter_code
_entity_poly.pdbx_strand_id
1 'polypeptide(L)'
;MQGFKDRLTYLFTSTKGLALVAMAIVAVTTAVWGTLSGPMVEWGVRDITVRLLSMDLIQAEREGRIIMLYHTIAMAILAIEVYFITGMVPMKKHQQTMINATITVGYLTAIIFGLLFAYFGHNYVFHGLFLVGQSLVFFAGLLLGAALWPWKKEYLLPADSPLGHTKKGVDLERMAFFVMVIAALLSASFGAVTGSYWGNGHETFLAEDLIRNPLKTLLEKAIIGHLHIMLTLIAVGLTLIVGRWLKFKGLMHKIAMWLMISGTIVITFGALSVVWFTWAHYTIYVGSVLVMTAALLYVIFSWSQLIKDRIAELGIEKPNAWHKIKALLHDPLKFGPGFQMVFMNFTVSGVGIFLALKLEEIFRVWPHREERVTLSGHWHILAALVATIILMYFADLSGLKGKARKWFGWLLIVMSDVAFGAVTIFSMKRLFVTEVAQQPLVNRTMLATDVGLGLVLGVVFVFMLWRLYDLFTKKGRWAQELAEETKLSAKSEIAEQKRKLEKLEEALKGVSE
;
A
#
# COMPACT_ATOMS: atom_id res chain seq x y z
N MET A 1 -33.73 14.68 -2.62
CA MET A 1 -32.91 14.39 -3.82
C MET A 1 -31.54 15.05 -3.77
N GLN A 2 -31.41 16.36 -3.51
CA GLN A 2 -30.11 17.06 -3.48
C GLN A 2 -29.07 16.43 -2.54
N GLY A 3 -29.43 16.14 -1.29
CA GLY A 3 -28.47 15.56 -0.34
C GLY A 3 -27.96 14.15 -0.72
N PHE A 4 -28.72 13.37 -1.49
CA PHE A 4 -28.24 12.07 -2.00
C PHE A 4 -27.21 12.28 -3.11
N LYS A 5 -27.50 13.21 -4.04
CA LYS A 5 -26.58 13.62 -5.09
C LYS A 5 -25.26 14.14 -4.52
N ASP A 6 -25.30 15.01 -3.50
CA ASP A 6 -24.09 15.57 -2.89
C ASP A 6 -23.20 14.49 -2.27
N ARG A 7 -23.80 13.44 -1.69
CA ARG A 7 -23.05 12.30 -1.14
C ARG A 7 -22.39 11.47 -2.22
N LEU A 8 -23.09 11.19 -3.32
CA LEU A 8 -22.50 10.49 -4.46
C LEU A 8 -21.37 11.32 -5.07
N THR A 9 -21.55 12.64 -5.20
CA THR A 9 -20.48 13.55 -5.62
C THR A 9 -19.28 13.42 -4.68
N TYR A 10 -19.48 13.53 -3.36
CA TYR A 10 -18.40 13.34 -2.41
C TYR A 10 -17.67 11.99 -2.58
N LEU A 11 -18.41 10.88 -2.60
CA LEU A 11 -17.85 9.53 -2.67
C LEU A 11 -17.08 9.26 -3.97
N PHE A 12 -17.48 9.87 -5.10
CA PHE A 12 -16.92 9.55 -6.41
C PHE A 12 -16.13 10.68 -7.08
N THR A 13 -16.06 11.88 -6.48
CA THR A 13 -15.31 13.00 -7.07
C THR A 13 -14.29 13.62 -6.12
N SER A 14 -14.30 13.31 -4.82
CA SER A 14 -13.30 13.80 -3.87
C SER A 14 -12.25 12.72 -3.57
N THR A 15 -11.00 13.11 -3.36
CA THR A 15 -9.93 12.16 -3.00
C THR A 15 -10.27 11.39 -1.72
N LYS A 16 -10.83 12.08 -0.71
CA LYS A 16 -11.23 11.46 0.57
C LYS A 16 -12.37 10.46 0.38
N GLY A 17 -13.38 10.80 -0.43
CA GLY A 17 -14.51 9.92 -0.73
C GLY A 17 -14.11 8.71 -1.54
N LEU A 18 -13.29 8.89 -2.58
CA LEU A 18 -12.78 7.80 -3.41
C LEU A 18 -11.97 6.79 -2.58
N ALA A 19 -11.06 7.28 -1.73
CA ALA A 19 -10.32 6.45 -0.79
C ALA A 19 -11.25 5.75 0.22
N LEU A 20 -12.28 6.44 0.73
CA LEU A 20 -13.27 5.85 1.64
C LEU A 20 -14.00 4.67 1.00
N VAL A 21 -14.45 4.79 -0.26
CA VAL A 21 -15.13 3.70 -0.97
C VAL A 21 -14.20 2.49 -1.11
N ALA A 22 -12.97 2.71 -1.57
CA ALA A 22 -12.01 1.62 -1.73
C ALA A 22 -11.68 0.93 -0.39
N MET A 23 -11.45 1.71 0.68
CA MET A 23 -11.20 1.17 2.02
C MET A 23 -12.41 0.43 2.59
N ALA A 24 -13.63 0.92 2.38
CA ALA A 24 -14.85 0.25 2.82
C ALA A 24 -15.02 -1.09 2.11
N ILE A 25 -14.75 -1.14 0.80
CA ILE A 25 -14.82 -2.36 0.01
C ILE A 25 -13.77 -3.37 0.46
N VAL A 26 -12.53 -2.94 0.71
CA VAL A 26 -11.49 -3.81 1.28
C VAL A 26 -11.91 -4.30 2.66
N ALA A 27 -12.42 -3.44 3.53
CA ALA A 27 -12.87 -3.82 4.87
C ALA A 27 -14.00 -4.86 4.83
N VAL A 28 -14.99 -4.69 3.96
CA VAL A 28 -16.07 -5.69 3.76
C VAL A 28 -15.51 -7.00 3.20
N THR A 29 -14.61 -6.92 2.22
CA THR A 29 -13.97 -8.11 1.62
C THR A 29 -13.17 -8.87 2.68
N THR A 30 -12.34 -8.18 3.46
CA THR A 30 -11.58 -8.79 4.55
C THR A 30 -12.50 -9.35 5.64
N ALA A 31 -13.60 -8.67 5.99
CA ALA A 31 -14.54 -9.15 6.99
C ALA A 31 -15.26 -10.43 6.56
N VAL A 32 -15.67 -10.53 5.28
CA VAL A 32 -16.37 -11.70 4.76
C VAL A 32 -15.41 -12.85 4.47
N TRP A 33 -14.38 -12.64 3.65
CA TRP A 33 -13.45 -13.69 3.25
C TRP A 33 -12.45 -14.06 4.35
N GLY A 34 -12.21 -13.18 5.33
CA GLY A 34 -11.45 -13.50 6.52
C GLY A 34 -12.08 -14.62 7.35
N THR A 35 -13.40 -14.80 7.27
CA THR A 35 -14.10 -15.94 7.91
C THR A 35 -13.76 -17.29 7.28
N LEU A 36 -13.13 -17.30 6.09
CA LEU A 36 -12.66 -18.51 5.42
C LEU A 36 -11.24 -18.92 5.86
N SER A 37 -10.58 -18.11 6.69
CA SER A 37 -9.23 -18.36 7.18
C SER A 37 -9.16 -19.57 8.12
N GLY A 38 -7.96 -20.15 8.25
CA GLY A 38 -7.68 -21.32 9.10
C GLY A 38 -8.24 -21.21 10.52
N PRO A 39 -7.94 -20.13 11.29
CA PRO A 39 -8.49 -19.96 12.64
C PRO A 39 -10.02 -19.99 12.66
N MET A 40 -10.68 -19.39 11.66
CA MET A 40 -12.14 -19.34 11.58
C MET A 40 -12.76 -20.69 11.17
N VAL A 41 -11.98 -21.60 10.56
CA VAL A 41 -12.38 -23.00 10.35
C VAL A 41 -12.48 -23.74 11.68
N GLU A 42 -11.48 -23.57 12.55
CA GLU A 42 -11.45 -24.24 13.86
C GLU A 42 -12.64 -23.84 14.75
N TRP A 43 -13.14 -22.61 14.56
CA TRP A 43 -14.29 -22.07 15.28
C TRP A 43 -15.63 -22.37 14.60
N GLY A 44 -15.63 -23.10 13.47
CA GLY A 44 -16.84 -23.41 12.69
C GLY A 44 -17.45 -22.23 11.93
N VAL A 45 -16.84 -21.04 11.99
CA VAL A 45 -17.35 -19.81 11.36
C VAL A 45 -17.34 -19.93 9.84
N ARG A 46 -16.32 -20.56 9.26
CA ARG A 46 -16.25 -20.80 7.81
C ARG A 46 -17.52 -21.49 7.31
N ASP A 47 -17.93 -22.57 7.96
CA ASP A 47 -19.04 -23.40 7.48
C ASP A 47 -20.38 -22.64 7.55
N ILE A 48 -20.53 -21.74 8.53
CA ILE A 48 -21.66 -20.80 8.61
C ILE A 48 -21.64 -19.84 7.41
N THR A 49 -20.51 -19.18 7.17
CA THR A 49 -20.38 -18.21 6.05
C THR A 49 -20.67 -18.88 4.71
N VAL A 50 -20.07 -20.05 4.46
CA VAL A 50 -20.22 -20.80 3.21
C VAL A 50 -21.68 -21.15 2.96
N ARG A 51 -22.42 -21.62 3.99
CA ARG A 51 -23.85 -21.92 3.87
C ARG A 51 -24.70 -20.67 3.68
N LEU A 52 -24.43 -19.61 4.45
CA LEU A 52 -25.20 -18.37 4.39
C LEU A 52 -25.10 -17.68 3.04
N LEU A 53 -23.89 -17.66 2.47
CA LEU A 53 -23.61 -17.02 1.19
C LEU A 53 -23.74 -17.97 0.00
N SER A 54 -23.96 -19.27 0.23
CA SER A 54 -23.99 -20.30 -0.82
C SER A 54 -22.70 -20.30 -1.67
N MET A 55 -21.55 -20.22 -1.01
CA MET A 55 -20.25 -20.23 -1.68
C MET A 55 -19.89 -21.62 -2.21
N ASP A 56 -19.27 -21.66 -3.38
CA ASP A 56 -18.74 -22.88 -3.98
C ASP A 56 -17.23 -23.00 -3.74
N LEU A 57 -16.83 -23.95 -2.87
CA LEU A 57 -15.45 -24.10 -2.40
C LEU A 57 -14.87 -25.48 -2.75
N ILE A 58 -14.72 -25.78 -4.04
CA ILE A 58 -14.04 -26.99 -4.51
C ILE A 58 -12.55 -26.91 -4.17
N GLN A 59 -12.00 -27.92 -3.51
CA GLN A 59 -10.61 -27.87 -3.02
C GLN A 59 -9.57 -27.73 -4.15
N ALA A 60 -9.81 -28.34 -5.31
CA ALA A 60 -8.89 -28.31 -6.45
C ALA A 60 -8.65 -26.91 -7.04
N GLU A 61 -9.48 -25.93 -6.71
CA GLU A 61 -9.42 -24.57 -7.24
C GLU A 61 -8.94 -23.55 -6.20
N ARG A 62 -8.49 -24.03 -5.04
CA ARG A 62 -8.14 -23.20 -3.89
C ARG A 62 -7.09 -22.14 -4.25
N GLU A 63 -6.06 -22.53 -4.99
CA GLU A 63 -4.96 -21.68 -5.41
C GLU A 63 -5.48 -20.53 -6.29
N GLY A 64 -6.28 -20.84 -7.30
CA GLY A 64 -6.93 -19.86 -8.16
C GLY A 64 -7.78 -18.86 -7.36
N ARG A 65 -8.63 -19.34 -6.44
CA ARG A 65 -9.46 -18.46 -5.59
C ARG A 65 -8.64 -17.51 -4.73
N ILE A 66 -7.52 -18.00 -4.17
CA ILE A 66 -6.62 -17.20 -3.36
C ILE A 66 -5.93 -16.12 -4.21
N ILE A 67 -5.43 -16.49 -5.39
CA ILE A 67 -4.82 -15.55 -6.34
C ILE A 67 -5.82 -14.44 -6.71
N MET A 68 -7.07 -14.80 -7.03
CA MET A 68 -8.12 -13.84 -7.36
C MET A 68 -8.44 -12.92 -6.18
N LEU A 69 -8.58 -13.44 -4.97
CA LEU A 69 -8.81 -12.64 -3.76
C LEU A 69 -7.68 -11.64 -3.52
N TYR A 70 -6.42 -12.07 -3.63
CA TYR A 70 -5.29 -11.16 -3.46
C TYR A 70 -5.23 -10.08 -4.53
N HIS A 71 -5.43 -10.44 -5.80
CA HIS A 71 -5.41 -9.46 -6.89
C HIS A 71 -6.53 -8.43 -6.74
N THR A 72 -7.73 -8.87 -6.40
CA THR A 72 -8.87 -7.95 -6.23
C THR A 72 -8.65 -6.96 -5.07
N ILE A 73 -8.12 -7.41 -3.93
CA ILE A 73 -7.74 -6.53 -2.82
C ILE A 73 -6.59 -5.60 -3.25
N ALA A 74 -5.55 -6.14 -3.90
CA ALA A 74 -4.39 -5.36 -4.35
C ALA A 74 -4.79 -4.22 -5.31
N MET A 75 -5.74 -4.44 -6.22
CA MET A 75 -6.24 -3.39 -7.10
C MET A 75 -6.90 -2.24 -6.32
N ALA A 76 -7.64 -2.54 -5.26
CA ALA A 76 -8.24 -1.51 -4.41
C ALA A 76 -7.18 -0.75 -3.60
N ILE A 77 -6.13 -1.41 -3.11
CA ILE A 77 -4.99 -0.76 -2.46
C ILE A 77 -4.24 0.16 -3.42
N LEU A 78 -3.97 -0.29 -4.64
CA LEU A 78 -3.39 0.55 -5.70
C LEU A 78 -4.28 1.77 -5.99
N ALA A 79 -5.61 1.59 -6.06
CA ALA A 79 -6.54 2.69 -6.26
C ALA A 79 -6.42 3.75 -5.15
N ILE A 80 -6.32 3.33 -3.89
CA ILE A 80 -6.12 4.23 -2.74
C ILE A 80 -4.84 5.06 -2.92
N GLU A 81 -3.72 4.42 -3.26
CA GLU A 81 -2.46 5.14 -3.51
C GLU A 81 -2.57 6.12 -4.67
N VAL A 82 -3.21 5.72 -5.77
CA VAL A 82 -3.43 6.60 -6.93
C VAL A 82 -4.30 7.80 -6.55
N TYR A 83 -5.35 7.63 -5.73
CA TYR A 83 -6.13 8.77 -5.24
C TYR A 83 -5.30 9.73 -4.40
N PHE A 84 -4.42 9.20 -3.55
CA PHE A 84 -3.51 10.02 -2.75
C PHE A 84 -2.47 10.73 -3.60
N ILE A 85 -1.84 10.04 -4.55
CA ILE A 85 -0.86 10.62 -5.47
C ILE A 85 -1.53 11.74 -6.28
N THR A 86 -2.68 11.47 -6.88
CA THR A 86 -3.39 12.47 -7.69
C THR A 86 -3.95 13.63 -6.87
N GLY A 87 -4.24 13.43 -5.59
CA GLY A 87 -4.64 14.48 -4.65
C GLY A 87 -3.48 15.31 -4.10
N MET A 88 -2.26 14.78 -4.07
CA MET A 88 -1.10 15.47 -3.48
C MET A 88 -0.14 16.06 -4.51
N VAL A 89 0.07 15.38 -5.63
CA VAL A 89 1.07 15.74 -6.64
C VAL A 89 0.40 16.64 -7.70
N PRO A 90 0.93 17.84 -8.00
CA PRO A 90 0.31 18.73 -8.97
C PRO A 90 0.16 18.09 -10.35
N MET A 91 -1.03 18.15 -10.93
CA MET A 91 -1.33 17.71 -12.29
C MET A 91 -2.56 18.45 -12.82
N LYS A 92 -2.82 18.36 -14.13
CA LYS A 92 -4.00 19.00 -14.73
C LYS A 92 -5.28 18.34 -14.22
N LYS A 93 -6.35 19.12 -14.03
CA LYS A 93 -7.59 18.60 -13.43
C LYS A 93 -8.26 17.51 -14.26
N HIS A 94 -8.24 17.68 -15.58
CA HIS A 94 -8.73 16.67 -16.51
C HIS A 94 -7.96 15.34 -16.39
N GLN A 95 -6.63 15.39 -16.20
CA GLN A 95 -5.81 14.19 -15.99
C GLN A 95 -6.17 13.49 -14.69
N GLN A 96 -6.25 14.24 -13.58
CA GLN A 96 -6.68 13.71 -12.28
C GLN A 96 -8.05 13.02 -12.41
N THR A 97 -9.02 13.67 -13.06
CA THR A 97 -10.38 13.16 -13.22
C THR A 97 -10.41 11.87 -14.05
N MET A 98 -9.70 11.84 -15.18
CA MET A 98 -9.61 10.63 -16.01
C MET A 98 -8.95 9.47 -15.28
N ILE A 99 -7.82 9.71 -14.62
CA ILE A 99 -7.09 8.68 -13.87
C ILE A 99 -7.99 8.10 -12.78
N ASN A 100 -8.59 8.97 -11.97
CA ASN A 100 -9.44 8.57 -10.85
C ASN A 100 -10.69 7.83 -11.33
N ALA A 101 -11.36 8.30 -12.38
CA ALA A 101 -12.52 7.60 -12.94
C ALA A 101 -12.14 6.21 -13.47
N THR A 102 -11.06 6.13 -14.27
CA THR A 102 -10.59 4.89 -14.89
C THR A 102 -10.21 3.85 -13.83
N ILE A 103 -9.40 4.23 -12.84
CA ILE A 103 -9.00 3.28 -11.79
C ILE A 103 -10.19 2.87 -10.92
N THR A 104 -11.13 3.78 -10.64
CA THR A 104 -12.34 3.47 -9.87
C THR A 104 -13.18 2.40 -10.56
N VAL A 105 -13.49 2.58 -11.84
CA VAL A 105 -14.23 1.57 -12.61
C VAL A 105 -13.43 0.28 -12.69
N GLY A 106 -12.11 0.37 -12.92
CA GLY A 106 -11.23 -0.78 -13.01
C GLY A 106 -11.23 -1.66 -11.76
N TYR A 107 -10.91 -1.10 -10.59
CA TYR A 107 -10.80 -1.89 -9.37
C TYR A 107 -12.16 -2.41 -8.90
N LEU A 108 -13.24 -1.63 -9.06
CA LEU A 108 -14.60 -2.08 -8.72
C LEU A 108 -15.03 -3.25 -9.59
N THR A 109 -14.78 -3.17 -10.89
CA THR A 109 -15.06 -4.27 -11.82
C THR A 109 -14.24 -5.50 -11.45
N ALA A 110 -12.95 -5.33 -11.19
CA ALA A 110 -12.08 -6.43 -10.78
C ALA A 110 -12.58 -7.09 -9.48
N ILE A 111 -12.83 -6.33 -8.41
CA ILE A 111 -13.21 -6.92 -7.14
C ILE A 111 -14.59 -7.59 -7.16
N ILE A 112 -15.59 -6.96 -7.78
CA ILE A 112 -16.94 -7.53 -7.85
C ILE A 112 -16.92 -8.83 -8.66
N PHE A 113 -16.42 -8.78 -9.89
CA PHE A 113 -16.52 -9.93 -10.78
C PHE A 113 -15.46 -10.99 -10.49
N GLY A 114 -14.30 -10.61 -9.95
CA GLY A 114 -13.28 -11.56 -9.52
C GLY A 114 -13.74 -12.39 -8.33
N LEU A 115 -14.40 -11.77 -7.34
CA LEU A 115 -14.96 -12.49 -6.19
C LEU A 115 -16.17 -13.34 -6.57
N LEU A 116 -17.05 -12.84 -7.46
CA LEU A 116 -18.17 -13.63 -7.99
C LEU A 116 -17.67 -14.87 -8.73
N PHE A 117 -16.72 -14.73 -9.65
CA PHE A 117 -16.13 -15.86 -10.39
C PHE A 117 -15.47 -16.86 -9.45
N ALA A 118 -14.67 -16.38 -8.50
CA ALA A 118 -13.89 -17.25 -7.63
C ALA A 118 -14.72 -17.97 -6.57
N TYR A 119 -15.84 -17.42 -6.09
CA TYR A 119 -16.54 -17.97 -4.91
C TYR A 119 -18.02 -18.32 -5.12
N PHE A 120 -18.62 -17.94 -6.26
CA PHE A 120 -20.06 -18.09 -6.50
C PHE A 120 -20.38 -18.76 -7.86
N GLY A 121 -19.48 -19.63 -8.32
CA GLY A 121 -19.60 -20.37 -9.57
C GLY A 121 -18.80 -19.75 -10.71
N HIS A 122 -18.08 -20.60 -11.44
CA HIS A 122 -17.14 -20.26 -12.53
C HIS A 122 -17.83 -19.73 -13.79
N ASN A 123 -18.64 -18.69 -13.68
CA ASN A 123 -19.18 -18.01 -14.84
C ASN A 123 -18.07 -17.22 -15.53
N TYR A 124 -17.61 -17.72 -16.69
CA TYR A 124 -16.52 -17.11 -17.46
C TYR A 124 -16.79 -15.68 -17.92
N VAL A 125 -18.05 -15.22 -17.96
CA VAL A 125 -18.36 -13.80 -18.17
C VAL A 125 -17.81 -12.94 -17.03
N PHE A 126 -17.95 -13.40 -15.78
CA PHE A 126 -17.39 -12.72 -14.61
C PHE A 126 -15.86 -12.73 -14.64
N HIS A 127 -15.24 -13.84 -15.06
CA HIS A 127 -13.79 -13.86 -15.27
C HIS A 127 -13.36 -12.85 -16.34
N GLY A 128 -14.06 -12.78 -17.47
CA GLY A 128 -13.80 -11.79 -18.52
C GLY A 128 -13.91 -10.35 -18.01
N LEU A 129 -14.93 -10.04 -17.22
CA LEU A 129 -15.10 -8.72 -16.60
C LEU A 129 -14.00 -8.42 -15.57
N PHE A 130 -13.55 -9.42 -14.81
CA PHE A 130 -12.39 -9.29 -13.93
C PHE A 130 -11.13 -8.86 -14.71
N LEU A 131 -10.85 -9.49 -15.85
CA LEU A 131 -9.72 -9.14 -16.72
C LEU A 131 -9.87 -7.74 -17.32
N VAL A 132 -11.09 -7.34 -17.70
CA VAL A 132 -11.39 -5.95 -18.13
C VAL A 132 -11.08 -4.96 -16.99
N GLY A 133 -11.49 -5.28 -15.77
CA GLY A 133 -11.20 -4.48 -14.58
C GLY A 133 -9.70 -4.29 -14.36
N GLN A 134 -8.91 -5.38 -14.40
CA GLN A 134 -7.46 -5.34 -14.30
C GLN A 134 -6.83 -4.51 -15.42
N SER A 135 -7.32 -4.67 -16.65
CA SER A 135 -6.85 -3.90 -17.82
C SER A 135 -7.09 -2.39 -17.66
N LEU A 136 -8.23 -2.00 -17.08
CA LEU A 136 -8.52 -0.60 -16.77
C LEU A 136 -7.60 -0.04 -15.67
N VAL A 137 -7.28 -0.83 -14.63
CA VAL A 137 -6.30 -0.42 -13.60
C VAL A 137 -4.93 -0.20 -14.21
N PHE A 138 -4.48 -1.12 -15.09
CA PHE A 138 -3.23 -0.96 -15.84
C PHE A 138 -3.23 0.31 -16.70
N PHE A 139 -4.34 0.55 -17.43
CA PHE A 139 -4.48 1.75 -18.25
C PHE A 139 -4.49 3.05 -17.42
N ALA A 140 -5.11 3.04 -16.24
CA ALA A 140 -5.03 4.17 -15.31
C ALA A 140 -3.58 4.42 -14.85
N GLY A 141 -2.77 3.37 -14.69
CA GLY A 141 -1.33 3.47 -14.44
C GLY A 141 -0.58 4.16 -15.59
N LEU A 142 -0.89 3.84 -16.85
CA LEU A 142 -0.33 4.55 -18.01
C LEU A 142 -0.69 6.04 -18.01
N LEU A 143 -1.97 6.36 -17.74
CA LEU A 143 -2.43 7.74 -17.62
C LEU A 143 -1.71 8.48 -16.48
N LEU A 144 -1.50 7.82 -15.34
CA LEU A 144 -0.77 8.36 -14.20
C LEU A 144 0.71 8.61 -14.55
N GLY A 145 1.38 7.67 -15.21
CA GLY A 145 2.74 7.85 -15.68
C GLY A 145 2.87 9.06 -16.61
N ALA A 146 1.94 9.22 -17.54
CA ALA A 146 1.89 10.37 -18.45
C ALA A 146 1.60 11.70 -17.71
N ALA A 147 0.76 11.69 -16.67
CA ALA A 147 0.50 12.86 -15.83
C ALA A 147 1.74 13.25 -15.02
N LEU A 148 2.45 12.27 -14.45
CA LEU A 148 3.62 12.45 -13.61
C LEU A 148 4.92 12.77 -14.37
N TRP A 149 4.91 12.77 -15.70
CA TRP A 149 6.10 13.05 -16.54
C TRP A 149 6.95 14.21 -15.99
N PRO A 150 8.15 13.93 -15.45
CA PRO A 150 8.88 14.88 -14.61
C PRO A 150 9.58 15.99 -15.40
N TRP A 151 9.71 15.85 -16.72
CA TRP A 151 10.35 16.84 -17.58
C TRP A 151 9.41 17.93 -18.12
N LYS A 152 8.13 17.97 -17.67
CA LYS A 152 7.21 19.05 -18.05
C LYS A 152 7.65 20.37 -17.41
N LYS A 153 7.89 21.40 -18.23
CA LYS A 153 8.31 22.75 -17.80
C LYS A 153 7.41 23.32 -16.67
N GLU A 154 6.11 23.10 -16.75
CA GLU A 154 5.09 23.60 -15.78
C GLU A 154 5.19 23.00 -14.37
N TYR A 155 6.00 21.96 -14.18
CA TYR A 155 6.25 21.29 -12.90
C TYR A 155 7.72 21.36 -12.46
N LEU A 156 8.56 22.10 -13.17
CA LEU A 156 9.92 22.36 -12.72
C LEU A 156 9.88 23.26 -11.48
N LEU A 157 10.72 22.94 -10.51
CA LEU A 157 10.87 23.69 -9.28
C LEU A 157 11.88 24.82 -9.47
N PRO A 158 11.66 25.97 -8.78
CA PRO A 158 12.63 27.04 -8.76
C PRO A 158 13.89 26.63 -7.96
N ALA A 159 15.00 27.33 -8.21
CA ALA A 159 16.31 26.99 -7.65
C ALA A 159 16.38 27.09 -6.11
N ASP A 160 15.52 27.91 -5.50
CA ASP A 160 15.40 28.11 -4.05
C ASP A 160 14.40 27.14 -3.39
N SER A 161 13.80 26.22 -4.17
CA SER A 161 12.84 25.26 -3.63
C SER A 161 13.45 24.41 -2.52
N PRO A 162 12.75 24.26 -1.37
CA PRO A 162 13.20 23.40 -0.30
C PRO A 162 13.09 21.91 -0.64
N LEU A 163 12.42 21.56 -1.74
CA LEU A 163 12.30 20.19 -2.22
C LEU A 163 13.53 19.81 -3.07
N GLY A 164 13.82 18.51 -3.09
CA GLY A 164 14.92 17.96 -3.87
C GLY A 164 14.68 18.14 -5.36
N HIS A 165 15.61 18.82 -6.04
CA HIS A 165 15.53 19.06 -7.48
C HIS A 165 16.91 18.94 -8.14
N THR A 166 16.90 18.69 -9.46
CA THR A 166 18.11 18.73 -10.29
C THR A 166 18.52 20.16 -10.62
N LYS A 167 19.71 20.36 -11.21
CA LYS A 167 20.16 21.69 -11.68
C LYS A 167 19.20 22.35 -12.67
N LYS A 168 18.42 21.56 -13.43
CA LYS A 168 17.42 22.05 -14.40
C LYS A 168 16.03 22.23 -13.78
N GLY A 169 15.90 22.15 -12.45
CA GLY A 169 14.63 22.28 -11.74
C GLY A 169 13.75 21.02 -11.74
N VAL A 170 14.21 19.88 -12.25
CA VAL A 170 13.39 18.64 -12.23
C VAL A 170 13.15 18.21 -10.79
N ASP A 171 11.87 18.12 -10.40
CA ASP A 171 11.41 17.66 -9.10
C ASP A 171 11.74 16.17 -8.89
N LEU A 172 12.61 15.87 -7.93
CA LEU A 172 13.05 14.51 -7.65
C LEU A 172 11.95 13.67 -6.97
N GLU A 173 11.03 14.29 -6.22
CA GLU A 173 9.91 13.55 -5.62
C GLU A 173 8.92 13.12 -6.70
N ARG A 174 8.60 14.01 -7.63
CA ARG A 174 7.83 13.66 -8.84
C ARG A 174 8.51 12.57 -9.65
N MET A 175 9.83 12.66 -9.84
CA MET A 175 10.60 11.63 -10.52
C MET A 175 10.51 10.28 -9.80
N ALA A 176 10.58 10.26 -8.46
CA ALA A 176 10.44 9.04 -7.67
C ALA A 176 9.05 8.40 -7.86
N PHE A 177 7.97 9.19 -7.81
CA PHE A 177 6.62 8.69 -8.13
C PHE A 177 6.52 8.17 -9.56
N PHE A 178 7.08 8.89 -10.53
CA PHE A 178 7.09 8.46 -11.93
C PHE A 178 7.82 7.12 -12.10
N VAL A 179 9.02 6.98 -11.55
CA VAL A 179 9.81 5.74 -11.60
C VAL A 179 9.08 4.58 -10.93
N MET A 180 8.45 4.80 -9.78
CA MET A 180 7.62 3.80 -9.11
C MET A 180 6.47 3.33 -10.01
N VAL A 181 5.75 4.25 -10.65
CA VAL A 181 4.64 3.91 -11.56
C VAL A 181 5.12 3.11 -12.77
N ILE A 182 6.24 3.50 -13.39
CA ILE A 182 6.82 2.76 -14.51
C ILE A 182 7.25 1.35 -14.08
N ALA A 183 7.90 1.22 -12.92
CA ALA A 183 8.27 -0.07 -12.37
C ALA A 183 7.05 -0.96 -12.10
N ALA A 184 5.95 -0.39 -11.60
CA ALA A 184 4.70 -1.11 -11.35
C ALA A 184 4.06 -1.60 -12.66
N LEU A 185 4.06 -0.77 -13.71
CA LEU A 185 3.58 -1.16 -15.04
C LEU A 185 4.43 -2.27 -15.68
N LEU A 186 5.76 -2.20 -15.55
CA LEU A 186 6.66 -3.24 -16.03
C LEU A 186 6.41 -4.56 -15.29
N SER A 187 6.27 -4.51 -13.97
CA SER A 187 5.94 -5.70 -13.17
C SER A 187 4.57 -6.27 -13.51
N ALA A 188 3.54 -5.43 -13.65
CA ALA A 188 2.20 -5.86 -14.03
C ALA A 188 2.18 -6.52 -15.42
N SER A 189 2.96 -5.98 -16.36
CA SER A 189 3.12 -6.60 -17.69
C SER A 189 3.78 -7.98 -17.59
N PHE A 190 4.78 -8.14 -16.72
CA PHE A 190 5.41 -9.43 -16.43
C PHE A 190 4.41 -10.46 -15.88
N GLY A 191 3.60 -10.06 -14.89
CA GLY A 191 2.55 -10.92 -14.35
C GLY A 191 1.46 -11.26 -15.38
N ALA A 192 1.06 -10.29 -16.21
CA ALA A 192 0.06 -10.47 -17.25
C ALA A 192 0.53 -11.43 -18.36
N VAL A 193 1.81 -11.37 -18.75
CA VAL A 193 2.40 -12.34 -19.68
C VAL A 193 2.24 -13.74 -19.13
N THR A 194 2.63 -14.00 -17.88
CA THR A 194 2.44 -15.33 -17.30
C THR A 194 0.97 -15.73 -17.23
N GLY A 195 0.11 -14.81 -16.81
CA GLY A 195 -1.32 -15.11 -16.71
C GLY A 195 -1.98 -15.46 -18.04
N SER A 196 -1.45 -14.95 -19.16
CA SER A 196 -1.95 -15.29 -20.50
C SER A 196 -1.75 -16.76 -20.91
N TYR A 197 -0.88 -17.51 -20.21
CA TYR A 197 -0.63 -18.93 -20.45
C TYR A 197 -1.44 -19.85 -19.54
N TRP A 198 -2.28 -19.33 -18.62
CA TRP A 198 -3.08 -20.19 -17.76
C TRP A 198 -4.04 -21.09 -18.56
N GLY A 199 -4.00 -22.38 -18.28
CA GLY A 199 -4.74 -23.41 -19.04
C GLY A 199 -4.13 -23.72 -20.41
N ASN A 200 -2.96 -23.14 -20.74
CA ASN A 200 -2.19 -23.38 -21.96
C ASN A 200 -0.73 -23.72 -21.63
N GLY A 201 -0.52 -24.83 -20.92
CA GLY A 201 0.81 -25.27 -20.47
C GLY A 201 1.33 -24.56 -19.22
N HIS A 202 0.50 -23.74 -18.57
CA HIS A 202 0.77 -23.12 -17.27
C HIS A 202 -0.44 -23.27 -16.35
N GLU A 203 -0.19 -23.69 -15.10
CA GLU A 203 -1.23 -23.93 -14.10
C GLU A 203 -1.12 -22.93 -12.95
N THR A 204 -2.19 -22.78 -12.18
CA THR A 204 -2.16 -21.96 -10.96
C THR A 204 -1.38 -22.66 -9.86
N PHE A 205 -0.55 -21.91 -9.13
CA PHE A 205 0.22 -22.41 -8.01
C PHE A 205 0.40 -21.30 -6.96
N LEU A 206 0.76 -21.69 -5.74
CA LEU A 206 1.21 -20.74 -4.71
C LEU A 206 2.73 -20.69 -4.72
N ALA A 207 3.31 -19.49 -4.67
CA ALA A 207 4.76 -19.30 -4.78
C ALA A 207 5.52 -20.06 -3.70
N GLU A 208 4.94 -20.18 -2.50
CA GLU A 208 5.53 -20.93 -1.40
C GLU A 208 5.58 -22.45 -1.61
N ASP A 209 4.84 -23.01 -2.58
CA ASP A 209 4.90 -24.43 -2.93
C ASP A 209 6.07 -24.75 -3.87
N LEU A 210 6.65 -23.74 -4.54
CA LEU A 210 7.78 -23.93 -5.46
C LEU A 210 9.16 -23.74 -4.80
N ILE A 211 9.21 -23.45 -3.51
CA ILE A 211 10.45 -23.02 -2.82
C ILE A 211 11.57 -24.05 -2.88
N ARG A 212 11.22 -25.34 -2.86
CA ARG A 212 12.13 -26.47 -2.98
C ARG A 212 12.15 -27.13 -4.36
N ASN A 213 11.34 -26.64 -5.30
CA ASN A 213 11.41 -27.13 -6.67
C ASN A 213 12.73 -26.67 -7.32
N PRO A 214 13.66 -27.59 -7.66
CA PRO A 214 14.93 -27.23 -8.28
C PRO A 214 14.76 -26.75 -9.72
N LEU A 215 13.69 -27.17 -10.40
CA LEU A 215 13.42 -26.89 -11.80
C LEU A 215 12.15 -26.05 -11.92
N LYS A 216 12.33 -24.72 -11.92
CA LYS A 216 11.26 -23.76 -12.18
C LYS A 216 11.27 -23.35 -13.63
N THR A 217 10.10 -23.38 -14.26
CA THR A 217 9.85 -22.82 -15.58
C THR A 217 10.08 -21.30 -15.58
N LEU A 218 10.25 -20.73 -16.77
CA LEU A 218 10.39 -19.27 -16.92
C LEU A 218 9.13 -18.53 -16.43
N LEU A 219 7.94 -19.10 -16.67
CA LEU A 219 6.65 -18.54 -16.26
C LEU A 219 6.51 -18.51 -14.72
N GLU A 220 6.89 -19.59 -14.04
CA GLU A 220 6.90 -19.63 -12.57
C GLU A 220 7.88 -18.62 -11.98
N LYS A 221 9.10 -18.51 -12.55
CA LYS A 221 10.09 -17.50 -12.12
C LYS A 221 9.58 -16.08 -12.34
N ALA A 222 8.85 -15.82 -13.43
CA ALA A 222 8.28 -14.51 -13.72
C ALA A 222 7.21 -14.12 -12.69
N ILE A 223 6.34 -15.05 -12.27
CA ILE A 223 5.38 -14.83 -11.17
C ILE A 223 6.13 -14.52 -9.87
N ILE A 224 7.17 -15.30 -9.53
CA ILE A 224 7.97 -15.05 -8.33
C ILE A 224 8.54 -13.63 -8.35
N GLY A 225 9.15 -13.21 -9.47
CA GLY A 225 9.67 -11.85 -9.64
C GLY A 225 8.58 -10.76 -9.49
N HIS A 226 7.44 -10.94 -10.14
CA HIS A 226 6.27 -10.05 -10.05
C HIS A 226 5.77 -9.89 -8.60
N LEU A 227 5.59 -11.00 -7.90
CA LEU A 227 5.11 -11.02 -6.52
C LEU A 227 6.04 -10.25 -5.57
N HIS A 228 7.36 -10.44 -5.70
CA HIS A 228 8.35 -9.78 -4.84
C HIS A 228 8.34 -8.26 -5.02
N ILE A 229 8.22 -7.79 -6.27
CA ILE A 229 8.37 -6.36 -6.56
C ILE A 229 7.07 -5.57 -6.35
N MET A 230 5.88 -6.14 -6.58
CA MET A 230 4.64 -5.38 -6.49
C MET A 230 4.38 -4.82 -5.10
N LEU A 231 4.52 -5.65 -4.05
CA LEU A 231 4.30 -5.18 -2.68
C LEU A 231 5.38 -4.17 -2.25
N THR A 232 6.61 -4.36 -2.72
CA THR A 232 7.71 -3.40 -2.52
C THR A 232 7.39 -2.05 -3.15
N LEU A 233 6.84 -2.03 -4.37
CA LEU A 233 6.47 -0.80 -5.07
C LEU A 233 5.31 -0.05 -4.40
N ILE A 234 4.33 -0.80 -3.85
CA ILE A 234 3.29 -0.23 -2.99
C ILE A 234 3.94 0.42 -1.76
N ALA A 235 4.85 -0.28 -1.06
CA ALA A 235 5.55 0.30 0.10
C ALA A 235 6.39 1.54 -0.26
N VAL A 236 7.01 1.58 -1.44
CA VAL A 236 7.70 2.76 -1.99
C VAL A 236 6.71 3.91 -2.24
N GLY A 237 5.59 3.63 -2.92
CA GLY A 237 4.53 4.60 -3.18
C GLY A 237 4.00 5.20 -1.88
N LEU A 238 3.68 4.36 -0.90
CA LEU A 238 3.26 4.77 0.42
C LEU A 238 4.30 5.62 1.15
N THR A 239 5.58 5.26 1.08
CA THR A 239 6.67 6.04 1.68
C THR A 239 6.74 7.46 1.10
N LEU A 240 6.59 7.60 -0.22
CA LEU A 240 6.52 8.91 -0.88
C LEU A 240 5.26 9.69 -0.47
N ILE A 241 4.11 9.03 -0.40
CA ILE A 241 2.83 9.63 0.05
C ILE A 241 2.97 10.18 1.49
N VAL A 242 3.47 9.38 2.43
CA VAL A 242 3.62 9.83 3.82
C VAL A 242 4.76 10.84 4.00
N GLY A 243 5.79 10.77 3.15
CA GLY A 243 6.82 11.79 2.99
C GLY A 243 6.23 13.16 2.70
N ARG A 244 5.38 13.22 1.69
CA ARG A 244 4.69 14.44 1.29
C ARG A 244 3.68 14.92 2.32
N TRP A 245 2.92 14.00 2.93
CA TRP A 245 1.99 14.31 4.03
C TRP A 245 2.68 15.00 5.22
N LEU A 246 3.84 14.50 5.64
CA LEU A 246 4.64 15.10 6.72
C LEU A 246 5.58 16.21 6.25
N LYS A 247 5.42 16.69 5.01
CA LYS A 247 6.18 17.81 4.42
C LYS A 247 7.70 17.58 4.44
N PHE A 248 8.13 16.37 4.10
CA PHE A 248 9.54 16.01 4.01
C PHE A 248 10.28 16.92 3.02
N LYS A 249 11.33 17.60 3.48
CA LYS A 249 12.06 18.61 2.69
C LYS A 249 13.50 18.82 3.17
N GLY A 250 14.28 19.57 2.42
CA GLY A 250 15.67 19.92 2.73
C GLY A 250 16.70 18.89 2.25
N LEU A 251 17.88 18.89 2.89
CA LEU A 251 19.01 18.06 2.47
C LEU A 251 18.71 16.55 2.55
N MET A 252 18.10 16.10 3.66
CA MET A 252 17.71 14.70 3.83
C MET A 252 16.73 14.25 2.76
N HIS A 253 15.76 15.11 2.40
CA HIS A 253 14.83 14.83 1.31
C HIS A 253 15.55 14.69 -0.03
N LYS A 254 16.47 15.61 -0.36
CA LYS A 254 17.23 15.55 -1.62
C LYS A 254 18.03 14.25 -1.76
N ILE A 255 18.70 13.83 -0.69
CA ILE A 255 19.46 12.56 -0.66
C ILE A 255 18.48 11.38 -0.76
N ALA A 256 17.41 11.38 0.04
CA ALA A 256 16.41 10.33 0.05
C ALA A 256 15.76 10.10 -1.32
N MET A 257 15.43 11.17 -2.07
CA MET A 257 14.82 11.00 -3.39
C MET A 257 15.77 10.34 -4.39
N TRP A 258 17.06 10.67 -4.39
CA TRP A 258 18.04 9.97 -5.23
C TRP A 258 18.18 8.50 -4.87
N LEU A 259 18.26 8.20 -3.57
CA LEU A 259 18.31 6.83 -3.08
C LEU A 259 17.04 6.06 -3.43
N MET A 260 15.86 6.70 -3.31
CA MET A 260 14.57 6.10 -3.65
C MET A 260 14.47 5.78 -5.13
N ILE A 261 14.83 6.72 -6.01
CA ILE A 261 14.81 6.54 -7.47
C ILE A 261 15.74 5.37 -7.86
N SER A 262 17.01 5.45 -7.47
CA SER A 262 18.02 4.45 -7.82
C SER A 262 17.68 3.09 -7.22
N GLY A 263 17.26 3.07 -5.95
CA GLY A 263 16.85 1.86 -5.25
C GLY A 263 15.67 1.18 -5.93
N THR A 264 14.64 1.94 -6.32
CA THR A 264 13.46 1.44 -7.04
C THR A 264 13.84 0.83 -8.39
N ILE A 265 14.73 1.47 -9.15
CA ILE A 265 15.22 0.94 -10.43
C ILE A 265 15.98 -0.37 -10.22
N VAL A 266 16.93 -0.39 -9.29
CA VAL A 266 17.80 -1.54 -9.02
C VAL A 266 16.99 -2.73 -8.49
N ILE A 267 16.09 -2.52 -7.54
CA ILE A 267 15.27 -3.61 -6.98
C ILE A 267 14.27 -4.17 -8.00
N THR A 268 13.69 -3.31 -8.85
CA THR A 268 12.80 -3.74 -9.94
C THR A 268 13.56 -4.59 -10.94
N PHE A 269 14.73 -4.12 -11.39
CA PHE A 269 15.58 -4.91 -12.27
C PHE A 269 15.96 -6.25 -11.63
N GLY A 270 16.42 -6.24 -10.37
CA GLY A 270 16.74 -7.45 -9.62
C GLY A 270 15.58 -8.45 -9.60
N ALA A 271 14.39 -8.02 -9.18
CA ALA A 271 13.22 -8.88 -9.05
C ALA A 271 12.76 -9.47 -10.39
N LEU A 272 12.69 -8.67 -11.46
CA LEU A 272 12.32 -9.17 -12.78
C LEU A 272 13.41 -10.09 -13.35
N SER A 273 14.67 -9.85 -12.99
CA SER A 273 15.79 -10.61 -13.51
C SER A 273 15.94 -12.03 -12.95
N VAL A 274 15.15 -12.40 -11.93
CA VAL A 274 15.09 -13.77 -11.37
C VAL A 274 14.80 -14.82 -12.44
N VAL A 275 14.17 -14.43 -13.56
CA VAL A 275 13.92 -15.29 -14.71
C VAL A 275 15.22 -15.74 -15.38
N TRP A 276 16.21 -14.84 -15.49
CA TRP A 276 17.42 -15.06 -16.29
C TRP A 276 18.70 -15.23 -15.47
N PHE A 277 18.79 -14.63 -14.29
CA PHE A 277 20.02 -14.57 -13.52
C PHE A 277 19.88 -15.20 -12.14
N THR A 278 20.90 -15.99 -11.76
CA THR A 278 21.00 -16.62 -10.44
C THR A 278 21.39 -15.63 -9.34
N TRP A 279 22.06 -14.53 -9.71
CA TRP A 279 22.50 -13.46 -8.79
C TRP A 279 21.46 -12.36 -8.57
N ALA A 280 20.25 -12.52 -9.12
CA ALA A 280 19.15 -11.55 -9.02
C ALA A 280 18.86 -11.10 -7.56
N HIS A 281 18.94 -12.01 -6.60
CA HIS A 281 18.72 -11.72 -5.18
C HIS A 281 19.75 -10.72 -4.61
N TYR A 282 21.02 -10.79 -5.02
CA TYR A 282 22.02 -9.81 -4.59
C TYR A 282 21.67 -8.40 -5.06
N THR A 283 21.15 -8.28 -6.28
CA THR A 283 20.68 -7.00 -6.83
C THR A 283 19.47 -6.46 -6.08
N ILE A 284 18.52 -7.34 -5.73
CA ILE A 284 17.38 -6.97 -4.89
C ILE A 284 17.87 -6.40 -3.55
N TYR A 285 18.89 -7.00 -2.93
CA TYR A 285 19.44 -6.49 -1.66
C TYR A 285 20.10 -5.12 -1.81
N VAL A 286 20.89 -4.90 -2.87
CA VAL A 286 21.48 -3.59 -3.14
C VAL A 286 20.39 -2.52 -3.30
N GLY A 287 19.36 -2.80 -4.10
CA GLY A 287 18.23 -1.90 -4.27
C GLY A 287 17.46 -1.65 -2.95
N SER A 288 17.26 -2.70 -2.16
CA SER A 288 16.60 -2.63 -0.85
C SER A 288 17.33 -1.71 0.11
N VAL A 289 18.66 -1.82 0.21
CA VAL A 289 19.48 -0.95 1.08
C VAL A 289 19.28 0.52 0.72
N LEU A 290 19.22 0.87 -0.56
CA LEU A 290 18.99 2.24 -1.01
C LEU A 290 17.60 2.74 -0.61
N VAL A 291 16.54 1.97 -0.90
CA VAL A 291 15.16 2.33 -0.54
C VAL A 291 14.97 2.43 0.97
N MET A 292 15.50 1.47 1.73
CA MET A 292 15.43 1.46 3.19
C MET A 292 16.18 2.64 3.82
N THR A 293 17.33 3.02 3.23
CA THR A 293 18.06 4.21 3.68
C THR A 293 17.25 5.48 3.40
N ALA A 294 16.58 5.57 2.24
CA ALA A 294 15.67 6.68 1.93
C ALA A 294 14.52 6.76 2.94
N ALA A 295 13.91 5.63 3.29
CA ALA A 295 12.86 5.54 4.30
C ALA A 295 13.38 5.95 5.69
N LEU A 296 14.59 5.52 6.08
CA LEU A 296 15.22 5.92 7.34
C LEU A 296 15.43 7.44 7.43
N LEU A 297 15.90 8.08 6.35
CA LEU A 297 16.04 9.54 6.30
C LEU A 297 14.69 10.25 6.50
N TYR A 298 13.61 9.71 5.93
CA TYR A 298 12.26 10.17 6.19
C TYR A 298 11.86 10.00 7.66
N VAL A 299 12.11 8.83 8.27
CA VAL A 299 11.81 8.58 9.69
C VAL A 299 12.53 9.59 10.59
N ILE A 300 13.83 9.78 10.39
CA ILE A 300 14.64 10.74 11.15
C ILE A 300 14.07 12.16 11.03
N PHE A 301 13.74 12.58 9.81
CA PHE A 301 13.13 13.89 9.57
C PHE A 301 11.78 14.02 10.28
N SER A 302 10.87 13.06 10.08
CA SER A 302 9.50 13.12 10.57
C SER A 302 9.45 13.18 12.10
N TRP A 303 10.24 12.35 12.79
CA TRP A 303 10.32 12.34 14.24
C TRP A 303 10.94 13.61 14.79
N SER A 304 12.00 14.11 14.13
CA SER A 304 12.61 15.39 14.49
C SER A 304 11.61 16.55 14.36
N GLN A 305 10.80 16.55 13.30
CA GLN A 305 9.78 17.56 13.05
C GLN A 305 8.67 17.49 14.11
N LEU A 306 8.16 16.29 14.43
CA LEU A 306 7.15 16.10 15.48
C LEU A 306 7.62 16.61 16.84
N ILE A 307 8.86 16.31 17.21
CA ILE A 307 9.45 16.79 18.45
C ILE A 307 9.53 18.32 18.44
N LYS A 308 10.10 18.91 17.38
CA LYS A 308 10.28 20.37 17.28
C LYS A 308 8.96 21.12 17.33
N ASP A 309 7.99 20.69 16.54
CA ASP A 309 6.68 21.34 16.47
C ASP A 309 5.98 21.29 17.83
N ARG A 310 5.99 20.13 18.49
CA ARG A 310 5.32 19.97 19.78
C ARG A 310 6.03 20.70 20.93
N ILE A 311 7.36 20.76 20.92
CA ILE A 311 8.12 21.55 21.90
C ILE A 311 7.83 23.04 21.72
N ALA A 312 7.77 23.52 20.47
CA ALA A 312 7.42 24.90 20.16
C ALA A 312 5.97 25.23 20.59
N GLU A 313 5.01 24.35 20.30
CA GLU A 313 3.61 24.49 20.77
C GLU A 313 3.49 24.58 22.29
N LEU A 314 4.37 23.91 23.03
CA LEU A 314 4.37 23.91 24.50
C LEU A 314 5.18 25.07 25.11
N GLY A 315 5.87 25.88 24.29
CA GLY A 315 6.69 26.99 24.76
C GLY A 315 7.90 26.56 25.60
N ILE A 316 8.43 25.34 25.38
CA ILE A 316 9.54 24.81 26.17
C ILE A 316 10.87 25.26 25.55
N GLU A 317 11.57 26.22 26.16
CA GLU A 317 12.83 26.75 25.64
C GLU A 317 14.00 25.77 25.68
N LYS A 318 14.13 24.99 26.78
CA LYS A 318 15.21 24.01 26.99
C LYS A 318 14.63 22.60 27.21
N PRO A 319 14.24 21.88 26.14
CA PRO A 319 13.64 20.56 26.28
C PRO A 319 14.67 19.51 26.71
N ASN A 320 14.42 18.84 27.85
CA ASN A 320 15.17 17.67 28.27
C ASN A 320 14.75 16.42 27.45
N ALA A 321 15.44 15.30 27.66
CA ALA A 321 15.16 14.05 26.95
C ALA A 321 13.70 13.57 27.09
N TRP A 322 13.14 13.71 28.28
CA TRP A 322 11.75 13.30 28.55
C TRP A 322 10.72 14.17 27.83
N HIS A 323 10.95 15.49 27.74
CA HIS A 323 10.13 16.39 26.94
C HIS A 323 10.13 15.97 25.47
N LYS A 324 11.29 15.59 24.92
CA LYS A 324 11.40 15.11 23.54
C LYS A 324 10.66 13.79 23.31
N ILE A 325 10.78 12.82 24.22
CA ILE A 325 10.05 11.54 24.12
C ILE A 325 8.54 11.77 24.18
N LYS A 326 8.06 12.56 25.15
CA LYS A 326 6.63 12.90 25.25
C LYS A 326 6.12 13.66 24.02
N ALA A 327 6.94 14.55 23.47
CA ALA A 327 6.62 15.30 22.26
C ALA A 327 6.46 14.37 21.05
N LEU A 328 7.40 13.43 20.87
CA LEU A 328 7.38 12.44 19.80
C LEU A 328 6.13 11.55 19.87
N LEU A 329 5.81 11.04 21.06
CA LEU A 329 4.71 10.10 21.29
C LEU A 329 3.34 10.80 21.48
N HIS A 330 3.26 12.12 21.30
CA HIS A 330 2.03 12.87 21.56
C HIS A 330 0.92 12.56 20.55
N ASP A 331 1.28 12.38 19.27
CA ASP A 331 0.34 12.13 18.18
C ASP A 331 0.63 10.78 17.50
N PRO A 332 -0.07 9.70 17.91
CA PRO A 332 0.21 8.36 17.39
C PRO A 332 -0.05 8.24 15.89
N LEU A 333 -0.95 9.01 15.30
CA LEU A 333 -1.20 8.94 13.86
C LEU A 333 -0.04 9.46 13.02
N LYS A 334 0.73 10.44 13.54
CA LYS A 334 1.91 10.95 12.84
C LYS A 334 3.20 10.23 13.24
N PHE A 335 3.28 9.75 14.47
CA PHE A 335 4.40 8.91 14.93
C PHE A 335 4.40 7.54 14.26
N GLY A 336 3.21 6.92 14.19
CA GLY A 336 3.00 5.55 13.80
C GLY A 336 3.56 5.17 12.43
N PRO A 337 3.38 5.94 11.34
CA PRO A 337 3.95 5.62 10.03
C PRO A 337 5.47 5.38 10.07
N GLY A 338 6.21 6.30 10.70
CA GLY A 338 7.66 6.15 10.84
C GLY A 338 8.03 4.99 11.77
N PHE A 339 7.25 4.77 12.84
CA PHE A 339 7.46 3.63 13.73
C PHE A 339 7.21 2.29 13.04
N GLN A 340 6.14 2.15 12.26
CA GLN A 340 5.82 0.93 11.52
C GLN A 340 6.90 0.62 10.47
N MET A 341 7.47 1.65 9.81
CA MET A 341 8.63 1.47 8.93
C MET A 341 9.87 0.96 9.67
N VAL A 342 10.10 1.42 10.91
CA VAL A 342 11.19 0.91 11.77
C VAL A 342 10.88 -0.52 12.20
N PHE A 343 9.68 -0.77 12.70
CA PHE A 343 9.20 -2.05 13.20
C PHE A 343 9.24 -3.15 12.14
N MET A 344 8.93 -2.80 10.88
CA MET A 344 9.08 -3.67 9.71
C MET A 344 10.47 -4.31 9.60
N ASN A 345 11.53 -3.63 10.05
CA ASN A 345 12.89 -4.22 10.02
C ASN A 345 13.03 -5.43 10.95
N PHE A 346 12.27 -5.46 12.05
CA PHE A 346 12.32 -6.55 13.02
C PHE A 346 11.43 -7.73 12.66
N THR A 347 10.38 -7.50 11.85
CA THR A 347 9.37 -8.52 11.54
C THR A 347 9.41 -9.01 10.10
N VAL A 348 9.92 -8.19 9.18
CA VAL A 348 9.97 -8.49 7.74
C VAL A 348 11.41 -8.41 7.22
N SER A 349 12.04 -7.23 7.18
CA SER A 349 13.30 -7.05 6.43
C SER A 349 14.46 -7.81 7.06
N GLY A 350 14.69 -7.65 8.37
CA GLY A 350 15.75 -8.36 9.09
C GLY A 350 15.53 -9.87 9.11
N VAL A 351 14.27 -10.30 9.26
CA VAL A 351 13.88 -11.72 9.20
C VAL A 351 14.14 -12.28 7.80
N GLY A 352 13.78 -11.55 6.74
CA GLY A 352 14.01 -11.96 5.36
C GLY A 352 15.50 -12.05 5.00
N ILE A 353 16.31 -11.07 5.43
CA ILE A 353 17.77 -11.12 5.26
C ILE A 353 18.37 -12.31 6.01
N PHE A 354 17.95 -12.53 7.26
CA PHE A 354 18.40 -13.68 8.05
C PHE A 354 18.03 -15.00 7.39
N LEU A 355 16.78 -15.15 6.95
CA LEU A 355 16.27 -16.31 6.22
C LEU A 355 17.10 -16.59 4.97
N ALA A 356 17.41 -15.55 4.20
CA ALA A 356 18.20 -15.69 2.99
C ALA A 356 19.66 -16.07 3.26
N LEU A 357 20.32 -15.43 4.23
CA LEU A 357 21.72 -15.72 4.57
C LEU A 357 21.92 -17.11 5.18
N LYS A 358 20.90 -17.63 5.86
CA LYS A 358 20.93 -18.95 6.51
C LYS A 358 20.05 -19.99 5.82
N LEU A 359 19.64 -19.72 4.57
CA LEU A 359 18.67 -20.55 3.86
C LEU A 359 19.11 -22.01 3.79
N GLU A 360 20.30 -22.27 3.24
CA GLU A 360 20.83 -23.63 3.08
C GLU A 360 21.25 -24.27 4.41
N GLU A 361 21.75 -23.47 5.36
CA GLU A 361 22.30 -23.95 6.63
C GLU A 361 21.23 -24.34 7.65
N ILE A 362 20.12 -23.59 7.72
CA ILE A 362 19.11 -23.72 8.78
C ILE A 362 17.74 -24.10 8.21
N PHE A 363 17.27 -23.38 7.18
CA PHE A 363 15.87 -23.46 6.79
C PHE A 363 15.58 -24.56 5.79
N ARG A 364 16.52 -24.84 4.88
CA ARG A 364 16.41 -25.89 3.87
C ARG A 364 16.51 -27.29 4.47
N VAL A 365 17.19 -27.42 5.60
CA VAL A 365 17.32 -28.68 6.36
C VAL A 365 16.11 -28.99 7.26
N TRP A 366 15.27 -27.99 7.56
CA TRP A 366 14.04 -28.20 8.32
C TRP A 366 12.92 -28.82 7.46
N PRO A 367 11.86 -29.35 8.10
CA PRO A 367 10.67 -29.78 7.38
C PRO A 367 10.12 -28.66 6.47
N HIS A 368 9.71 -29.01 5.26
CA HIS A 368 9.23 -28.07 4.24
C HIS A 368 8.18 -27.08 4.75
N ARG A 369 7.29 -27.56 5.64
CA ARG A 369 6.25 -26.74 6.27
C ARG A 369 6.81 -25.53 7.01
N GLU A 370 7.93 -25.65 7.70
CA GLU A 370 8.50 -24.58 8.52
C GLU A 370 9.07 -23.45 7.67
N GLU A 371 9.76 -23.81 6.59
CA GLU A 371 10.23 -22.85 5.59
C GLU A 371 9.05 -22.16 4.91
N ARG A 372 8.02 -22.91 4.53
CA ARG A 372 6.79 -22.40 3.90
C ARG A 372 6.04 -21.39 4.79
N VAL A 373 5.88 -21.69 6.08
CA VAL A 373 5.21 -20.79 7.04
C VAL A 373 5.96 -19.46 7.15
N THR A 374 7.29 -19.50 7.22
CA THR A 374 8.12 -18.28 7.30
C THR A 374 8.05 -17.48 6.01
N LEU A 375 8.15 -18.16 4.86
CA LEU A 375 8.10 -17.52 3.54
C LEU A 375 6.73 -16.90 3.25
N SER A 376 5.63 -17.55 3.62
CA SER A 376 4.31 -16.94 3.46
C SER A 376 4.08 -15.81 4.46
N GLY A 377 4.39 -16.04 5.74
CA GLY A 377 4.03 -15.12 6.83
C GLY A 377 4.64 -13.72 6.71
N HIS A 378 5.91 -13.60 6.30
CA HIS A 378 6.57 -12.29 6.27
C HIS A 378 5.98 -11.33 5.23
N TRP A 379 5.52 -11.82 4.07
CA TRP A 379 4.83 -10.98 3.08
C TRP A 379 3.47 -10.49 3.57
N HIS A 380 2.74 -11.33 4.31
CA HIS A 380 1.45 -10.94 4.90
C HIS A 380 1.63 -9.87 5.97
N ILE A 381 2.68 -9.99 6.80
CA ILE A 381 3.05 -8.95 7.76
C ILE A 381 3.36 -7.64 7.02
N LEU A 382 4.16 -7.68 5.94
CA LEU A 382 4.45 -6.48 5.15
C LEU A 382 3.18 -5.82 4.60
N ALA A 383 2.28 -6.60 4.00
CA ALA A 383 1.02 -6.09 3.48
C ALA A 383 0.14 -5.47 4.60
N ALA A 384 0.11 -6.10 5.77
CA ALA A 384 -0.63 -5.59 6.91
C ALA A 384 -0.01 -4.31 7.49
N LEU A 385 1.32 -4.19 7.53
CA LEU A 385 2.03 -2.97 7.91
C LEU A 385 1.75 -1.82 6.93
N VAL A 386 1.74 -2.09 5.62
CA VAL A 386 1.33 -1.12 4.60
C VAL A 386 -0.11 -0.65 4.86
N ALA A 387 -1.02 -1.58 5.15
CA ALA A 387 -2.40 -1.25 5.46
C ALA A 387 -2.55 -0.41 6.74
N THR A 388 -1.79 -0.69 7.81
CA THR A 388 -1.83 0.12 9.04
C THR A 388 -1.35 1.55 8.80
N ILE A 389 -0.31 1.74 7.98
CA ILE A 389 0.18 3.07 7.59
C ILE A 389 -0.88 3.83 6.78
N ILE A 390 -1.51 3.18 5.80
CA ILE A 390 -2.63 3.76 5.03
C ILE A 390 -3.77 4.17 5.96
N LEU A 391 -4.15 3.31 6.92
CA LEU A 391 -5.21 3.58 7.89
C LEU A 391 -4.88 4.80 8.77
N MET A 392 -3.64 4.91 9.25
CA MET A 392 -3.23 6.07 10.05
C MET A 392 -3.28 7.37 9.25
N TYR A 393 -2.81 7.33 8.01
CA TYR A 393 -2.88 8.48 7.11
C TYR A 393 -4.34 8.87 6.81
N PHE A 394 -5.18 7.90 6.45
CA PHE A 394 -6.58 8.16 6.14
C PHE A 394 -7.39 8.63 7.36
N ALA A 395 -7.07 8.13 8.56
CA ALA A 395 -7.67 8.58 9.80
C ALA A 395 -7.31 10.05 10.13
N ASP A 396 -6.09 10.48 9.78
CA ASP A 396 -5.69 11.88 9.85
C ASP A 396 -6.44 12.75 8.83
N LEU A 397 -6.60 12.28 7.60
CA LEU A 397 -7.38 12.96 6.55
C LEU A 397 -8.86 13.09 6.91
N SER A 398 -9.41 12.04 7.51
CA SER A 398 -10.75 12.01 8.11
C SER A 398 -10.82 12.85 9.39
N GLY A 399 -9.70 13.45 9.80
CA GLY A 399 -9.43 14.30 10.97
C GLY A 399 -10.09 13.90 12.26
N LEU A 400 -9.84 12.66 12.67
CA LEU A 400 -9.94 12.30 14.08
C LEU A 400 -9.17 13.32 14.94
N LYS A 401 -9.79 13.79 16.02
CA LYS A 401 -9.22 14.77 16.97
C LYS A 401 -9.27 14.24 18.41
N GLY A 402 -8.49 14.89 19.28
CA GLY A 402 -8.55 14.69 20.72
C GLY A 402 -8.28 13.24 21.16
N LYS A 403 -9.07 12.75 22.13
CA LYS A 403 -8.91 11.39 22.69
C LYS A 403 -9.17 10.29 21.67
N ALA A 404 -10.18 10.44 20.80
CA ALA A 404 -10.50 9.45 19.77
C ALA A 404 -9.31 9.20 18.83
N ARG A 405 -8.62 10.27 18.41
CA ARG A 405 -7.38 10.18 17.63
C ARG A 405 -6.29 9.39 18.34
N LYS A 406 -6.08 9.67 19.62
CA LYS A 406 -5.04 9.02 20.43
C LYS A 406 -5.34 7.54 20.62
N TRP A 407 -6.57 7.20 20.98
CA TRP A 407 -7.00 5.81 21.16
C TRP A 407 -6.93 5.03 19.85
N PHE A 408 -7.48 5.58 18.76
CA PHE A 408 -7.42 4.92 17.45
C PHE A 408 -5.96 4.64 17.06
N GLY A 409 -5.08 5.64 17.12
CA GLY A 409 -3.69 5.47 16.72
C GLY A 409 -2.91 4.49 17.62
N TRP A 410 -3.02 4.61 18.95
CA TRP A 410 -2.29 3.72 19.86
C TRP A 410 -2.81 2.30 19.86
N LEU A 411 -4.13 2.10 19.79
CA LEU A 411 -4.70 0.76 19.65
C LEU A 411 -4.25 0.13 18.34
N LEU A 412 -4.29 0.87 17.23
CA LEU A 412 -3.85 0.37 15.95
C LEU A 412 -2.37 -0.06 16.00
N ILE A 413 -1.47 0.80 16.49
CA ILE A 413 -0.03 0.50 16.61
C ILE A 413 0.21 -0.70 17.53
N VAL A 414 -0.22 -0.62 18.79
CA VAL A 414 0.13 -1.65 19.79
C VAL A 414 -0.46 -3.00 19.41
N MET A 415 -1.71 -3.04 18.95
CA MET A 415 -2.35 -4.32 18.61
C MET A 415 -1.80 -4.91 17.31
N SER A 416 -1.43 -4.07 16.33
CA SER A 416 -0.74 -4.56 15.13
C SER A 416 0.64 -5.11 15.47
N ASP A 417 1.40 -4.44 16.34
CA ASP A 417 2.75 -4.85 16.71
C ASP A 417 2.77 -6.14 17.52
N VAL A 418 1.81 -6.28 18.45
CA VAL A 418 1.58 -7.53 19.20
C VAL A 418 1.28 -8.67 18.22
N ALA A 419 0.36 -8.45 17.28
CA ALA A 419 0.01 -9.47 16.31
C ALA A 419 1.20 -9.87 15.42
N PHE A 420 1.86 -8.89 14.80
CA PHE A 420 2.94 -9.15 13.85
C PHE A 420 4.20 -9.67 14.54
N GLY A 421 4.53 -9.16 15.72
CA GLY A 421 5.61 -9.70 16.53
C GLY A 421 5.35 -11.15 16.94
N ALA A 422 4.11 -11.47 17.32
CA ALA A 422 3.73 -12.85 17.62
C ALA A 422 3.80 -13.77 16.39
N VAL A 423 3.34 -13.34 15.22
CA VAL A 423 3.46 -14.12 13.96
C VAL A 423 4.92 -14.31 13.58
N THR A 424 5.78 -13.30 13.76
CA THR A 424 7.23 -13.43 13.54
C THR A 424 7.87 -14.45 14.47
N ILE A 425 7.52 -14.47 15.75
CA ILE A 425 8.01 -15.49 16.69
C ILE A 425 7.47 -16.87 16.30
N PHE A 426 6.19 -16.96 15.93
CA PHE A 426 5.56 -18.19 15.46
C PHE A 426 6.24 -18.76 14.22
N SER A 427 6.54 -17.92 13.23
CA SER A 427 7.19 -18.36 12.00
C SER A 427 8.62 -18.86 12.24
N MET A 428 9.33 -18.23 13.18
CA MET A 428 10.69 -18.62 13.57
C MET A 428 10.76 -19.57 14.76
N LYS A 429 9.63 -20.17 15.20
CA LYS A 429 9.54 -20.95 16.45
C LYS A 429 10.63 -22.02 16.62
N ARG A 430 11.02 -22.66 15.52
CA ARG A 430 12.05 -23.72 15.47
C ARG A 430 13.46 -23.25 15.82
N LEU A 431 13.73 -21.94 15.79
CA LEU A 431 14.98 -21.36 16.28
C LEU A 431 15.06 -21.38 17.81
N PHE A 432 13.92 -21.38 18.49
CA PHE A 432 13.83 -21.19 19.94
C PHE A 432 13.47 -22.47 20.69
N VAL A 433 12.69 -23.37 20.05
CA VAL A 433 12.16 -24.57 20.69
C VAL A 433 12.21 -25.79 19.78
N THR A 434 12.37 -26.97 20.39
CA THR A 434 12.32 -28.26 19.70
C THR A 434 10.91 -28.59 19.23
N GLU A 435 10.76 -29.64 18.42
CA GLU A 435 9.50 -29.92 17.71
C GLU A 435 8.44 -30.39 18.69
N VAL A 436 8.87 -31.20 19.64
CA VAL A 436 8.04 -31.77 20.70
C VAL A 436 7.63 -30.69 21.70
N ALA A 437 8.47 -29.66 21.92
CA ALA A 437 8.22 -28.61 22.90
C ALA A 437 7.53 -27.35 22.33
N GLN A 438 7.15 -27.34 21.04
CA GLN A 438 6.69 -26.12 20.39
C GLN A 438 5.26 -25.70 20.73
N GLN A 439 4.40 -26.63 21.14
CA GLN A 439 2.96 -26.38 21.28
C GLN A 439 2.62 -25.22 22.25
N PRO A 440 3.25 -25.10 23.44
CA PRO A 440 2.99 -23.96 24.32
C PRO A 440 3.35 -22.61 23.70
N LEU A 441 4.44 -22.55 22.92
CA LEU A 441 4.83 -21.33 22.21
C LEU A 441 3.80 -21.01 21.11
N VAL A 442 3.42 -22.01 20.30
CA VAL A 442 2.41 -21.87 19.25
C VAL A 442 1.09 -21.35 19.83
N ASN A 443 0.59 -21.93 20.91
CA ASN A 443 -0.67 -21.51 21.52
C ASN A 443 -0.61 -20.04 21.98
N ARG A 444 0.49 -19.63 22.61
CA ARG A 444 0.67 -18.24 23.10
C ARG A 444 0.79 -17.25 21.95
N THR A 445 1.58 -17.56 20.92
CA THR A 445 1.76 -16.67 19.78
C THR A 445 0.48 -16.57 18.95
N MET A 446 -0.21 -17.69 18.70
CA MET A 446 -1.50 -17.67 17.98
C MET A 446 -2.55 -16.87 18.73
N LEU A 447 -2.66 -17.04 20.06
CA LEU A 447 -3.57 -16.24 20.87
C LEU A 447 -3.24 -14.74 20.78
N ALA A 448 -1.96 -14.37 20.87
CA ALA A 448 -1.53 -12.98 20.74
C ALA A 448 -1.82 -12.42 19.34
N THR A 449 -1.62 -13.24 18.29
CA THR A 449 -1.99 -12.90 16.91
C THR A 449 -3.49 -12.67 16.76
N ASP A 450 -4.31 -13.59 17.24
CA ASP A 450 -5.78 -13.52 17.10
C ASP A 450 -6.34 -12.33 17.87
N VAL A 451 -5.87 -12.09 19.10
CA VAL A 451 -6.28 -10.93 19.90
C VAL A 451 -5.81 -9.63 19.23
N GLY A 452 -4.56 -9.55 18.79
CA GLY A 452 -4.02 -8.35 18.15
C GLY A 452 -4.75 -8.02 16.84
N LEU A 453 -4.90 -8.99 15.94
CA LEU A 453 -5.62 -8.80 14.68
C LEU A 453 -7.11 -8.54 14.90
N GLY A 454 -7.76 -9.26 15.82
CA GLY A 454 -9.16 -9.06 16.16
C GLY A 454 -9.43 -7.65 16.68
N LEU A 455 -8.55 -7.11 17.52
CA LEU A 455 -8.67 -5.74 18.02
C LEU A 455 -8.36 -4.70 16.94
N VAL A 456 -7.38 -4.93 16.05
CA VAL A 456 -7.14 -4.06 14.89
C VAL A 456 -8.39 -3.99 14.02
N LEU A 457 -8.97 -5.16 13.67
CA LEU A 457 -10.21 -5.23 12.90
C LEU A 457 -11.38 -4.56 13.63
N GLY A 458 -11.49 -4.71 14.94
CA GLY A 458 -12.49 -4.03 15.76
C GLY A 458 -12.35 -2.51 15.73
N VAL A 459 -11.13 -1.98 15.81
CA VAL A 459 -10.85 -0.54 15.69
C VAL A 459 -11.22 -0.02 14.30
N VAL A 460 -10.84 -0.75 13.24
CA VAL A 460 -11.21 -0.41 11.87
C VAL A 460 -12.73 -0.45 11.68
N PHE A 461 -13.40 -1.46 12.23
CA PHE A 461 -14.86 -1.59 12.19
C PHE A 461 -15.57 -0.39 12.83
N VAL A 462 -15.17 0.00 14.05
CA VAL A 462 -15.72 1.18 14.74
C VAL A 462 -15.46 2.45 13.93
N PHE A 463 -14.27 2.58 13.34
CA PHE A 463 -13.94 3.72 12.49
C PHE A 463 -14.79 3.76 11.20
N MET A 464 -15.03 2.61 10.56
CA MET A 464 -15.92 2.50 9.40
C MET A 464 -17.37 2.83 9.75
N LEU A 465 -17.87 2.35 10.90
CA LEU A 465 -19.21 2.71 11.39
C LEU A 465 -19.34 4.21 11.64
N TRP A 466 -18.31 4.83 12.22
CA TRP A 466 -18.29 6.27 12.41
C TRP A 466 -18.33 7.02 11.08
N ARG A 467 -17.56 6.60 10.06
CA ARG A 467 -17.61 7.19 8.72
C ARG A 467 -18.96 6.98 8.03
N LEU A 468 -19.58 5.81 8.21
CA LEU A 468 -20.90 5.53 7.68
C LEU A 468 -21.97 6.44 8.34
N TYR A 469 -21.93 6.56 9.66
CA TYR A 469 -22.81 7.46 10.40
C TYR A 469 -22.60 8.93 9.99
N ASP A 470 -21.34 9.34 9.78
CA ASP A 470 -21.00 10.66 9.26
C ASP A 470 -21.67 10.92 7.91
N LEU A 471 -21.56 9.97 6.97
CA LEU A 471 -22.21 10.05 5.66
C LEU A 471 -23.73 10.23 5.78
N PHE A 472 -24.40 9.52 6.68
CA PHE A 472 -25.86 9.68 6.86
C PHE A 472 -26.25 11.00 7.55
N THR A 473 -25.34 11.64 8.27
CA THR A 473 -25.59 12.91 8.94
C THR A 473 -25.68 14.08 7.94
N LYS A 474 -26.75 14.88 7.97
CA LYS A 474 -27.01 15.96 6.98
C LYS A 474 -25.89 17.01 6.89
N LYS A 475 -25.28 17.36 8.03
CA LYS A 475 -24.14 18.30 8.12
C LYS A 475 -22.91 17.58 8.67
N GLY A 476 -22.75 16.32 8.26
CA GLY A 476 -21.57 15.53 8.60
C GLY A 476 -20.30 16.14 8.03
N ARG A 477 -19.18 15.59 8.44
CA ARG A 477 -17.85 15.98 8.01
C ARG A 477 -17.65 15.81 6.50
N TRP A 478 -18.26 14.79 5.88
CA TRP A 478 -18.26 14.62 4.42
C TRP A 478 -18.68 15.90 3.67
N ALA A 479 -19.62 16.68 4.21
CA ALA A 479 -20.08 17.92 3.57
C ALA A 479 -19.01 19.03 3.63
N GLN A 480 -18.26 19.10 4.73
CA GLN A 480 -17.12 20.01 4.87
C GLN A 480 -15.98 19.59 3.94
N GLU A 481 -15.69 18.30 3.88
CA GLU A 481 -14.67 17.72 3.01
C GLU A 481 -15.01 17.95 1.52
N LEU A 482 -16.27 17.81 1.13
CA LEU A 482 -16.74 18.14 -0.22
C LEU A 482 -16.57 19.63 -0.55
N ALA A 483 -16.88 20.52 0.40
CA ALA A 483 -16.70 21.96 0.21
C ALA A 483 -15.21 22.35 0.08
N GLU A 484 -14.35 21.75 0.89
CA GLU A 484 -12.88 21.90 0.80
C GLU A 484 -12.37 21.45 -0.58
N GLU A 485 -12.81 20.28 -1.05
CA GLU A 485 -12.42 19.74 -2.35
C GLU A 485 -12.90 20.64 -3.50
N THR A 486 -14.16 21.10 -3.43
CA THR A 486 -14.73 22.01 -4.44
C THR A 486 -13.93 23.30 -4.52
N LYS A 487 -13.56 23.86 -3.36
CA LYS A 487 -12.73 25.07 -3.28
C LYS A 487 -11.33 24.84 -3.84
N LEU A 488 -10.72 23.68 -3.56
CA LEU A 488 -9.40 23.32 -4.09
C LEU A 488 -9.45 23.14 -5.61
N SER A 489 -10.50 22.47 -6.12
CA SER A 489 -10.72 22.28 -7.56
C SER A 489 -10.87 23.62 -8.28
N ALA A 490 -11.73 24.50 -7.77
CA ALA A 490 -11.93 25.83 -8.35
C ALA A 490 -10.63 26.64 -8.40
N LYS A 491 -9.81 26.61 -7.33
CA LYS A 491 -8.50 27.28 -7.31
C LYS A 491 -7.55 26.72 -8.36
N SER A 492 -7.51 25.39 -8.50
CA SER A 492 -6.66 24.72 -9.50
C SER A 492 -7.07 25.07 -10.93
N GLU A 493 -8.38 25.11 -11.20
CA GLU A 493 -8.92 25.48 -12.51
C GLU A 493 -8.60 26.94 -12.86
N ILE A 494 -8.77 27.86 -11.91
CA ILE A 494 -8.39 29.27 -12.09
C ILE A 494 -6.89 29.38 -12.40
N ALA A 495 -6.04 28.66 -11.68
CA ALA A 495 -4.60 28.68 -11.93
C ALA A 495 -4.24 28.11 -13.32
N GLU A 496 -4.93 27.06 -13.78
CA GLU A 496 -4.74 26.50 -15.11
C GLU A 496 -5.19 27.48 -16.20
N GLN A 497 -6.33 28.14 -16.02
CA GLN A 497 -6.85 29.16 -16.95
C GLN A 497 -5.89 30.34 -17.08
N LYS A 498 -5.35 30.84 -15.95
CA LYS A 498 -4.33 31.90 -15.97
C LYS A 498 -3.09 31.50 -16.77
N ARG A 499 -2.57 30.30 -16.55
CA ARG A 499 -1.42 29.77 -17.32
C ARG A 499 -1.71 29.63 -18.81
N LYS A 500 -2.94 29.25 -19.18
CA LYS A 500 -3.36 29.20 -20.59
C LYS A 500 -3.41 30.59 -21.21
N LEU A 501 -3.94 31.57 -20.48
CA LEU A 501 -4.00 32.95 -20.92
C LEU A 501 -2.59 33.53 -21.13
N GLU A 502 -1.69 33.36 -20.16
CA GLU A 502 -0.29 33.80 -20.26
C GLU A 502 0.41 33.22 -21.52
N LYS A 503 0.22 31.92 -21.79
CA LYS A 503 0.77 31.28 -23.00
C LYS A 503 0.18 31.84 -24.30
N LEU A 504 -1.11 32.14 -24.32
CA LEU A 504 -1.77 32.74 -25.48
C LEU A 504 -1.26 34.17 -25.71
N GLU A 505 -1.06 34.94 -24.64
CA GLU A 505 -0.46 36.28 -24.71
C GLU A 505 0.98 36.24 -25.22
N GLU A 506 1.81 35.30 -24.75
CA GLU A 506 3.17 35.09 -25.27
C GLU A 506 3.16 34.71 -26.77
N ALA A 507 2.27 33.81 -27.17
CA ALA A 507 2.13 33.41 -28.57
C ALA A 507 1.66 34.58 -29.46
N LEU A 508 0.73 35.41 -28.98
CA LEU A 508 0.28 36.60 -29.69
C LEU A 508 1.40 37.63 -29.89
N LYS A 509 2.22 37.86 -28.85
CA LYS A 509 3.39 38.76 -28.96
C LYS A 509 4.44 38.25 -29.95
N GLY A 510 4.64 36.93 -30.04
CA GLY A 510 5.54 36.31 -31.01
C GLY A 510 5.03 36.26 -32.46
N VAL A 511 3.77 36.64 -32.71
CA VAL A 511 3.19 36.77 -34.07
C VAL A 511 3.14 38.23 -34.53
N SER A 512 3.32 39.18 -33.62
CA SER A 512 3.39 40.62 -33.90
C SER A 512 4.80 41.16 -34.19
N GLU A 513 5.81 40.29 -34.17
CA GLU A 513 7.16 40.50 -34.75
C GLU A 513 7.24 39.78 -36.10
#